data_AF-A0A7W1BLU9-F1
#
_entry.id   AF-A0A7W1BLU9-F1
#
_cell.length_a   1.000
_cell.length_b   1.000
_cell.length_c   1.000
_cell.angle_alpha   90.00
_cell.angle_beta   90.00
_cell.angle_gamma   90.00
#
_symmetry.space_group_name_H-M   'P 1'
#
loop_
_entity.id
_entity.type
_entity.pdbx_description
1 polymer ?
#
loop_
_entity_poly.entity_id
_entity_poly.type
_entity_poly.pdbx_seq_one_letter_code
_entity_poly.pdbx_strand_id
1 'polypeptide(L)'
;MIVYEVMVEVDIEIAADFEHYMQEKHIPEIFATGSFGSISFDRASGTRFRTRYEARTQEDLDRYLALHASHFRSDFLAHFPTGAIPSREVWSRLKAWA
;
A
#
# COMPACT_ATOMS: atom_id res chain seq x y z
N MET A 1 -13.98 5.18 -9.75
CA MET A 1 -12.65 4.63 -9.43
C MET A 1 -12.41 4.83 -7.95
N ILE A 2 -11.90 3.80 -7.28
CA ILE A 2 -11.61 3.81 -5.85
C ILE A 2 -10.09 3.89 -5.66
N VAL A 3 -9.64 4.71 -4.73
CA VAL A 3 -8.25 4.75 -4.29
C VAL A 3 -8.19 4.25 -2.85
N TYR A 4 -7.50 3.14 -2.64
CA TYR A 4 -7.11 2.71 -1.31
C TYR A 4 -5.72 3.26 -1.04
N GLU A 5 -5.59 4.13 -0.06
CA GLU A 5 -4.33 4.79 0.28
C GLU A 5 -3.82 4.27 1.62
N VAL A 6 -2.52 3.99 1.66
CA VAL A 6 -1.82 3.57 2.87
C VAL A 6 -0.65 4.52 3.10
N MET A 7 -0.69 5.25 4.20
CA MET A 7 0.46 6.01 4.69
C MET A 7 1.19 5.16 5.71
N VAL A 8 2.53 5.22 5.72
CA VAL A 8 3.33 4.55 6.75
C VAL A 8 4.37 5.53 7.29
N GLU A 9 4.29 5.77 8.59
CA GLU A 9 5.38 6.39 9.36
C GLU A 9 6.32 5.27 9.82
N VAL A 10 7.62 5.44 9.60
CA VAL A 10 8.64 4.45 9.95
C VAL A 10 9.74 5.04 10.82
N ASP A 11 10.28 4.25 11.73
CA ASP A 11 11.49 4.61 12.47
C ASP A 11 12.67 4.75 11.49
N ILE A 12 13.58 5.70 11.75
CA ILE A 12 14.67 6.03 10.84
C ILE A 12 15.61 4.84 10.60
N GLU A 13 15.77 3.98 11.60
CA GLU A 13 16.62 2.80 11.61
C GLU A 13 16.15 1.73 10.61
N ILE A 14 14.85 1.68 10.31
CA ILE A 14 14.28 0.68 9.40
C ILE A 14 13.84 1.27 8.05
N ALA A 15 13.98 2.60 7.87
CA ALA A 15 13.39 3.29 6.73
C ALA A 15 13.93 2.80 5.37
N ALA A 16 15.23 2.53 5.28
CA ALA A 16 15.86 2.01 4.07
C ALA A 16 15.39 0.59 3.73
N ASP A 17 15.31 -0.29 4.74
CA ASP A 17 14.85 -1.67 4.57
C ASP A 17 13.36 -1.71 4.21
N PHE A 18 12.55 -0.83 4.82
CA PHE A 18 11.15 -0.63 4.46
C PHE A 18 10.99 -0.19 3.01
N GLU A 19 11.71 0.84 2.58
CA GLU A 19 11.65 1.36 1.21
C GLU A 19 12.05 0.29 0.19
N HIS A 20 13.07 -0.51 0.50
CA HIS A 20 13.51 -1.63 -0.34
C HIS A 20 12.46 -2.75 -0.39
N TYR A 21 11.95 -3.20 0.76
CA TYR A 21 10.92 -4.24 0.83
C TYR A 21 9.64 -3.86 0.07
N MET A 22 9.21 -2.60 0.21
CA MET A 22 8.00 -2.13 -0.47
C MET A 22 8.17 -2.16 -2.00
N GLN A 23 9.34 -1.78 -2.52
CA GLN A 23 9.62 -1.73 -3.95
C GLN A 23 9.90 -3.10 -4.57
N GLU A 24 10.67 -3.96 -3.90
CA GLU A 24 11.15 -5.20 -4.50
C GLU A 24 10.25 -6.41 -4.23
N LYS A 25 9.38 -6.33 -3.23
CA LYS A 25 8.53 -7.46 -2.83
C LYS A 25 7.06 -7.07 -2.69
N HIS A 26 6.74 -6.23 -1.71
CA HIS A 26 5.36 -6.08 -1.25
C HIS A 26 4.42 -5.52 -2.33
N ILE A 27 4.79 -4.40 -2.94
CA ILE A 27 3.96 -3.77 -3.98
C ILE A 27 3.91 -4.63 -5.25
N PRO A 28 5.03 -5.16 -5.77
CA PRO A 28 4.99 -6.08 -6.91
C PRO A 28 4.07 -7.29 -6.70
N GLU A 29 4.11 -7.93 -5.53
CA GLU A 29 3.24 -9.08 -5.23
C GLU A 29 1.76 -8.69 -5.12
N ILE A 30 1.45 -7.53 -4.53
CA ILE A 30 0.08 -6.99 -4.51
C ILE A 30 -0.40 -6.70 -5.95
N PHE A 31 0.45 -6.10 -6.78
CA PHE A 31 0.12 -5.80 -8.18
C PHE A 31 -0.18 -7.09 -8.97
N ALA A 32 0.60 -8.15 -8.74
CA ALA A 32 0.43 -9.45 -9.37
C ALA A 32 -0.92 -10.13 -9.05
N THR A 33 -1.63 -9.71 -8.00
CA THR A 33 -3.00 -10.17 -7.73
C THR A 33 -4.01 -9.74 -8.79
N GLY A 34 -3.68 -8.71 -9.60
CA GLY A 34 -4.58 -8.13 -10.58
C GLY A 34 -5.74 -7.32 -9.99
N SER A 35 -5.75 -7.08 -8.68
CA SER A 35 -6.84 -6.33 -8.00
C SER A 35 -6.80 -4.82 -8.26
N PHE A 36 -5.65 -4.29 -8.70
CA PHE A 36 -5.43 -2.86 -8.92
C PHE A 36 -4.96 -2.59 -10.34
N GLY A 37 -5.49 -1.52 -10.94
CA GLY A 37 -5.09 -1.10 -12.29
C GLY A 37 -3.79 -0.31 -12.29
N SER A 38 -3.46 0.34 -11.18
CA SER A 38 -2.20 1.04 -10.96
C SER A 38 -1.88 1.09 -9.46
N ILE A 39 -0.59 1.18 -9.14
CA ILE A 39 -0.10 1.43 -7.79
C ILE A 39 1.00 2.48 -7.86
N SER A 40 0.95 3.50 -7.00
CA SER A 40 2.05 4.47 -6.84
C SER A 40 2.64 4.39 -5.44
N PHE A 41 3.96 4.37 -5.34
CA PHE A 41 4.69 4.46 -4.08
C PHE A 41 5.49 5.76 -4.05
N ASP A 42 5.25 6.58 -3.04
CA ASP A 42 5.82 7.92 -2.91
C ASP A 42 6.44 8.10 -1.53
N ARG A 43 7.46 8.96 -1.45
CA ARG A 43 8.11 9.34 -0.19
C ARG A 43 7.89 10.82 0.09
N ALA A 44 7.37 11.15 1.27
CA ALA A 44 7.16 12.53 1.73
C ALA A 44 8.36 13.05 2.54
N SER A 45 9.00 12.19 3.32
CA SER A 45 10.24 12.45 4.07
C SER A 45 11.02 11.15 4.22
N GLY A 46 12.22 11.19 4.82
CA GLY A 46 13.03 9.97 5.06
C GLY A 46 12.32 8.89 5.88
N THR A 47 11.24 9.22 6.59
CA THR A 47 10.50 8.31 7.49
C THR A 47 9.01 8.22 7.16
N ARG A 48 8.55 8.85 6.07
CA ARG A 48 7.13 8.92 5.75
C ARG A 48 6.87 8.57 4.30
N PHE A 49 6.09 7.51 4.11
CA PHE A 49 5.79 6.92 2.81
C PHE A 49 4.30 6.86 2.56
N ARG A 50 3.93 6.83 1.28
CA ARG A 50 2.57 6.68 0.79
C ARG A 50 2.52 5.64 -0.29
N THR A 51 1.54 4.73 -0.21
CA THR A 51 1.15 3.88 -1.33
C THR A 51 -0.29 4.16 -1.72
N ARG A 52 -0.56 4.41 -2.99
CA ARG A 52 -1.92 4.54 -3.54
C ARG A 52 -2.20 3.37 -4.46
N TYR A 53 -3.26 2.63 -4.15
CA TYR A 53 -3.73 1.50 -4.92
C TYR A 53 -5.03 1.90 -5.64
N GLU A 54 -5.03 1.92 -6.97
CA GLU A 54 -6.18 2.35 -7.77
C GLU A 54 -6.99 1.14 -8.24
N ALA A 55 -8.16 0.93 -7.63
CA ALA A 55 -9.13 -0.08 -8.04
C ALA A 55 -10.17 0.52 -9.01
N ARG A 56 -10.60 -0.25 -10.01
CA ARG A 56 -11.57 0.24 -11.00
C ARG A 56 -12.94 0.45 -10.36
N THR A 57 -13.39 -0.51 -9.55
CA THR A 57 -14.67 -0.47 -8.84
C THR A 57 -14.50 -0.77 -7.34
N GLN A 58 -15.58 -0.62 -6.57
CA GLN A 58 -15.60 -0.97 -5.14
C GLN A 58 -15.47 -2.48 -4.96
N GLU A 59 -16.10 -3.26 -5.84
CA GLU A 59 -16.06 -4.73 -5.81
C GLU A 59 -14.65 -5.29 -6.00
N ASP A 60 -13.81 -4.61 -6.80
CA ASP A 60 -12.39 -4.98 -6.95
C ASP A 60 -11.61 -4.76 -5.64
N LEU A 61 -11.85 -3.64 -4.95
CA LEU A 61 -11.25 -3.38 -3.64
C LEU A 61 -11.75 -4.39 -2.60
N ASP A 62 -13.05 -4.66 -2.56
CA ASP A 62 -13.64 -5.59 -1.60
C ASP A 62 -13.08 -7.01 -1.80
N ARG A 63 -12.89 -7.44 -3.05
CA ARG A 63 -12.24 -8.71 -3.39
C ARG A 63 -10.81 -8.77 -2.85
N TYR A 64 -10.02 -7.71 -3.04
CA TYR A 64 -8.66 -7.62 -2.48
C TYR A 64 -8.67 -7.73 -0.95
N LEU A 65 -9.55 -6.97 -0.29
CA LEU A 65 -9.65 -6.97 1.16
C LEU A 65 -10.05 -8.34 1.72
N ALA A 66 -10.97 -9.03 1.04
CA ALA A 66 -11.44 -10.35 1.46
C ALA A 66 -10.43 -11.48 1.20
N LEU A 67 -9.75 -11.47 0.05
CA LEU A 67 -8.94 -12.61 -0.40
C LEU A 67 -7.43 -12.45 -0.12
N HIS A 68 -6.92 -11.23 -0.07
CA HIS A 68 -5.46 -10.98 -0.12
C HIS A 68 -4.95 -10.14 1.04
N ALA A 69 -5.72 -9.16 1.52
CA ALA A 69 -5.22 -8.19 2.48
C ALA A 69 -4.72 -8.81 3.80
N SER A 70 -5.34 -9.90 4.28
CA SER A 70 -4.86 -10.58 5.51
C SER A 70 -3.46 -11.17 5.31
N HIS A 71 -3.20 -11.83 4.18
CA HIS A 71 -1.90 -12.43 3.89
C HIS A 71 -0.81 -11.35 3.83
N PHE A 72 -1.05 -10.28 3.06
CA PHE A 72 -0.09 -9.18 2.93
C PHE A 72 0.16 -8.43 4.24
N ARG A 73 -0.86 -8.26 5.09
CA ARG A 73 -0.69 -7.67 6.43
C ARG A 73 0.16 -8.56 7.34
N SER A 74 -0.02 -9.88 7.27
CA SER A 74 0.79 -10.82 8.03
C SER A 74 2.25 -10.85 7.55
N ASP A 75 2.50 -10.90 6.24
CA ASP A 75 3.86 -10.83 5.68
C ASP A 75 4.53 -9.50 6.03
N PHE A 76 3.82 -8.38 5.92
CA PHE A 76 4.30 -7.08 6.36
C PHE A 76 4.73 -7.07 7.83
N LEU A 77 3.87 -7.58 8.73
CA LEU A 77 4.16 -7.62 10.16
C LEU A 77 5.33 -8.57 10.49
N ALA A 78 5.54 -9.63 9.70
CA ALA A 78 6.68 -10.53 9.87
C ALA A 78 8.02 -9.84 9.54
N HIS A 79 8.03 -8.89 8.60
CA HIS A 79 9.23 -8.11 8.25
C HIS A 79 9.40 -6.89 9.17
N PHE A 80 8.30 -6.24 9.56
CA PHE A 80 8.31 -5.05 10.40
C PHE A 80 7.36 -5.22 11.60
N PRO A 81 7.75 -6.03 12.60
CA PRO A 81 6.93 -6.27 13.79
C PRO A 81 6.73 -5.01 14.63
N THR A 82 7.67 -4.07 14.55
CA THR A 82 7.67 -2.77 15.22
C THR A 82 8.26 -1.71 14.30
N GLY A 83 8.04 -0.43 14.62
CA GLY A 83 8.68 0.69 13.96
C GLY A 83 8.07 1.10 12.63
N ALA A 84 7.07 0.40 12.10
CA ALA A 84 6.29 0.81 10.94
C ALA A 84 4.80 0.91 11.30
N ILE A 85 4.23 2.12 11.23
CA ILE A 85 2.86 2.40 11.67
C ILE A 85 2.00 2.80 10.46
N PRO A 86 1.17 1.88 9.92
CA PRO A 86 0.33 2.16 8.77
C PRO A 86 -1.00 2.81 9.16
N SER A 87 -1.40 3.87 8.46
CA SER A 87 -2.78 4.39 8.42
C SER A 87 -3.37 4.20 7.02
N ARG A 88 -4.71 4.14 6.94
CA ARG A 88 -5.41 3.72 5.72
C ARG A 88 -6.68 4.53 5.49
N GLU A 89 -6.89 4.92 4.26
CA GLU A 89 -8.09 5.66 3.84
C GLU A 89 -8.58 5.14 2.49
N VAL A 90 -9.91 5.17 2.29
CA VAL A 90 -10.54 4.80 1.02
C VAL A 90 -11.19 6.04 0.44
N TRP A 91 -10.86 6.34 -0.81
CA TRP A 91 -11.30 7.55 -1.50
C TRP A 91 -12.10 7.19 -2.75
N SER A 92 -13.25 7.84 -2.91
CA SER A 92 -13.96 7.87 -4.19
C SER A 92 -13.45 9.03 -5.04
N ARG A 93 -12.79 8.73 -6.16
CA ARG A 93 -12.28 9.77 -7.06
C ARG A 93 -13.45 10.51 -7.74
N LEU A 94 -13.58 11.80 -7.45
CA LEU A 94 -14.60 12.67 -8.06
C LEU A 94 -14.20 13.15 -9.46
N LYS A 95 -12.92 13.54 -9.62
CA LYS A 95 -12.36 14.03 -10.88
C LYS A 95 -10.83 13.89 -10.87
N ALA A 96 -10.23 13.78 -12.05
CA ALA A 96 -8.80 13.95 -12.28
C ALA A 96 -8.59 14.82 -13.53
N TRP A 97 -7.47 15.52 -13.59
CA TRP A 97 -7.05 16.29 -14.76
C TRP A 97 -5.78 15.64 -15.31
N ALA A 98 -5.70 15.53 -16.64
CA ALA A 98 -4.55 15.00 -17.37
C ALA A 98 -3.87 16.12 -18.13
#